data_AF-A0AA41VWZ2-F1
#
_entry.id   AF-A0AA41VWZ2-F1
#
_cell.length_a   1.000
_cell.length_b   1.000
_cell.length_c   1.000
_cell.angle_alpha   90.00
_cell.angle_beta   90.00
_cell.angle_gamma   90.00
#
_symmetry.space_group_name_H-M   'P 1'
#
loop_
_entity.id
_entity.type
_entity.pdbx_description
1 polymer ?
#
loop_
_entity_poly.entity_id
_entity_poly.type
_entity_poly.pdbx_seq_one_letter_code
_entity_poly.pdbx_strand_id
1 'polypeptide(L)'
;MLLSSFHLRLHCLTMFFKAEDSSQKQPEGSSWRKESEEASWKNLIQNPDKWWDVRSDKQFSHDFEHKDTGKALWLSSSPSWVFEKLPPAKPL
;
A
#
# COMPACT_ATOMS: atom_id res chain seq x y z
N MET A 1 -9.42 58.02 -19.86
CA MET A 1 -8.28 57.32 -19.24
C MET A 1 -8.81 56.35 -18.18
N LEU A 2 -8.74 55.06 -18.51
CA LEU A 2 -8.28 53.98 -17.61
C LEU A 2 -9.01 53.73 -16.28
N LEU A 3 -10.34 53.85 -16.17
CA LEU A 3 -11.03 53.49 -14.91
C LEU A 3 -12.05 52.35 -15.02
N SER A 4 -11.98 51.50 -16.05
CA SER A 4 -12.88 50.34 -16.18
C SER A 4 -12.18 48.98 -16.24
N SER A 5 -10.83 48.95 -16.30
CA SER A 5 -10.06 47.70 -16.45
C SER A 5 -9.25 47.28 -15.21
N PHE A 6 -9.30 48.03 -14.10
CA PHE A 6 -8.56 47.68 -12.88
C PHE A 6 -9.38 46.91 -11.84
N HIS A 7 -10.71 46.96 -11.91
CA HIS A 7 -11.54 46.24 -10.94
C HIS A 7 -11.63 44.74 -11.23
N LEU A 8 -11.48 44.34 -12.51
CA LEU A 8 -11.54 42.93 -12.89
C LEU A 8 -10.27 42.16 -12.51
N ARG A 9 -9.14 42.84 -12.30
CA ARG A 9 -7.87 42.20 -11.88
C ARG A 9 -7.72 42.07 -10.36
N LEU A 10 -8.38 42.92 -9.58
CA LEU A 10 -8.32 42.81 -8.12
C LEU A 10 -9.27 41.72 -7.59
N HIS A 11 -10.33 41.40 -8.32
CA HIS A 11 -11.23 40.29 -7.96
C HIS A 11 -10.63 38.90 -8.27
N CYS A 12 -9.65 38.81 -9.17
CA CYS A 12 -8.90 37.56 -9.36
C CYS A 12 -7.90 37.28 -8.23
N LEU A 13 -7.42 38.30 -7.51
CA LEU A 13 -6.38 38.13 -6.49
C LEU A 13 -6.94 37.83 -5.10
N THR A 14 -8.23 38.10 -4.84
CA THR A 14 -8.90 37.73 -3.58
C THR A 14 -9.40 36.29 -3.54
N MET A 15 -9.38 35.58 -4.67
CA MET A 15 -9.72 34.15 -4.74
C MET A 15 -8.53 33.23 -4.51
N PHE A 16 -7.30 33.75 -4.37
CA PHE A 16 -6.09 32.90 -4.39
C PHE A 16 -5.57 32.41 -3.05
N PHE A 17 -5.94 32.98 -1.90
CA PHE A 17 -5.38 32.49 -0.62
C PHE A 17 -6.39 32.66 0.52
N LYS A 18 -7.55 32.03 0.35
CA LYS A 18 -8.49 31.73 1.43
C LYS A 18 -8.06 30.38 2.02
N ALA A 19 -7.41 30.47 3.18
CA ALA A 19 -7.39 29.51 4.28
C ALA A 19 -7.54 28.02 3.95
N GLU A 20 -6.52 27.21 4.28
CA GLU A 20 -6.68 25.96 5.04
C GLU A 20 -5.41 25.69 5.87
N ASP A 21 -5.48 26.03 7.15
CA ASP A 21 -4.78 25.27 8.19
C ASP A 21 -5.55 23.96 8.36
N SER A 22 -5.04 22.86 7.79
CA SER A 22 -5.55 21.54 8.12
C SER A 22 -4.55 20.44 7.75
N SER A 23 -4.01 19.84 8.81
CA SER A 23 -3.37 18.54 8.86
C SER A 23 -3.81 17.56 7.77
N GLN A 24 -2.80 16.97 7.11
CA GLN A 24 -2.84 15.67 6.41
C GLN A 24 -4.16 15.30 5.73
N LYS A 25 -4.28 15.60 4.44
CA LYS A 25 -5.10 14.78 3.54
C LYS A 25 -4.27 14.30 2.35
N GLN A 26 -3.99 13.00 2.38
CA GLN A 26 -3.47 12.24 1.26
C GLN A 26 -4.44 12.39 0.06
N PRO A 27 -3.94 12.53 -1.17
CA PRO A 27 -4.82 12.55 -2.33
C PRO A 27 -5.44 11.16 -2.54
N GLU A 28 -6.77 11.10 -2.41
CA GLU A 28 -7.63 10.06 -2.98
C GLU A 28 -7.53 10.13 -4.51
N GLY A 29 -6.49 9.48 -5.05
CA GLY A 29 -6.32 9.21 -6.47
C GLY A 29 -6.49 7.72 -6.71
N SER A 30 -7.47 7.35 -7.53
CA SER A 30 -7.75 5.98 -8.00
C SER A 30 -6.50 5.31 -8.58
N SER A 31 -5.71 4.72 -7.71
CA SER A 31 -4.58 3.85 -8.01
C SER A 31 -5.00 2.52 -7.42
N TRP A 32 -5.36 1.57 -8.28
CA TRP A 32 -5.56 0.16 -7.92
C TRP A 32 -4.46 -0.17 -6.92
N ARG A 33 -4.85 -0.37 -5.66
CA ARG A 33 -3.91 -0.53 -4.56
C ARG A 33 -3.03 -1.70 -4.95
N LYS A 34 -1.84 -1.42 -5.47
CA LYS A 34 -0.72 -2.33 -5.42
C LYS A 34 -0.43 -2.43 -3.95
N GLU A 35 -1.22 -3.24 -3.26
CA GLU A 35 -0.92 -3.66 -1.92
C GLU A 35 0.48 -4.26 -2.01
N SER A 36 1.44 -3.51 -1.45
CA SER A 36 2.85 -3.84 -1.54
C SER A 36 3.03 -5.27 -1.06
N GLU A 37 3.91 -6.02 -1.71
CA GLU A 37 4.27 -7.37 -1.31
C GLU A 37 4.68 -7.41 0.19
N GLU A 38 5.32 -6.35 0.68
CA GLU A 38 5.60 -6.13 2.10
C GLU A 38 4.35 -6.11 3.00
N ALA A 39 3.25 -5.52 2.55
CA ALA A 39 2.01 -5.49 3.32
C ALA A 39 1.42 -6.89 3.45
N SER A 40 1.57 -7.72 2.40
CA SER A 40 1.19 -9.13 2.42
C SER A 40 2.08 -9.95 3.36
N TRP A 41 3.40 -9.71 3.37
CA TRP A 41 4.31 -10.30 4.36
C TRP A 41 3.96 -9.93 5.80
N LYS A 42 3.62 -8.65 6.05
CA LYS A 42 3.15 -8.21 7.37
C LYS A 42 1.84 -8.89 7.75
N ASN A 43 0.92 -9.05 6.79
CA ASN A 43 -0.34 -9.73 7.01
C ASN A 43 -0.15 -11.20 7.37
N LEU A 44 0.77 -11.90 6.68
CA LEU A 44 1.15 -13.29 6.97
C LEU A 44 1.61 -13.45 8.43
N ILE A 45 2.47 -12.56 8.91
CA ILE A 45 2.99 -12.64 10.28
C ILE A 45 1.93 -12.29 11.33
N GLN A 46 1.02 -11.36 11.02
CA GLN A 46 -0.08 -10.99 11.91
C GLN A 46 -1.21 -12.02 11.92
N ASN A 47 -1.46 -12.69 10.80
CA ASN A 47 -2.61 -13.58 10.59
C ASN A 47 -2.18 -14.88 9.88
N PRO A 48 -1.28 -15.69 10.46
CA PRO A 48 -0.76 -16.89 9.80
C PRO A 48 -1.87 -17.89 9.44
N ASP A 49 -3.00 -17.91 10.16
CA ASP A 49 -4.13 -18.79 9.90
C ASP A 49 -4.81 -18.56 8.55
N LYS A 50 -4.71 -17.33 8.01
CA LYS A 50 -5.27 -16.95 6.70
C LYS A 50 -4.39 -17.36 5.54
N TRP A 51 -3.21 -17.89 5.82
CA TRP A 51 -2.23 -18.27 4.83
C TRP A 51 -2.03 -19.77 4.82
N TRP A 52 -1.88 -20.33 3.64
CA TRP A 52 -1.42 -21.67 3.43
C TRP A 52 0.11 -21.64 3.30
N ASP A 53 0.79 -22.47 4.10
CA ASP A 53 2.23 -22.68 4.02
C ASP A 53 2.48 -23.93 3.18
N VAL A 54 2.87 -23.74 1.92
CA VAL A 54 3.20 -24.81 0.97
C VAL A 54 4.72 -24.99 0.85
N ARG A 55 5.53 -24.43 1.75
CA ARG A 55 7.02 -24.54 1.66
C ARG A 55 7.53 -25.98 1.61
N SER A 56 6.79 -26.91 2.18
CA SER A 56 7.10 -28.34 2.21
C SER A 56 6.61 -29.08 0.96
N ASP A 57 5.67 -28.48 0.20
CA ASP A 57 5.10 -29.05 -1.01
C ASP A 57 5.91 -28.61 -2.23
N LYS A 58 6.79 -29.50 -2.70
CA LYS A 58 7.64 -29.25 -3.88
C LYS A 58 6.87 -29.17 -5.21
N GLN A 59 5.55 -29.29 -5.17
CA GLN A 59 4.67 -29.17 -6.32
C GLN A 59 4.34 -27.71 -6.66
N PHE A 60 4.42 -26.81 -5.68
CA PHE A 60 4.13 -25.40 -5.89
C PHE A 60 5.42 -24.58 -6.02
N SER A 61 5.39 -23.57 -6.89
CA SER A 61 6.53 -22.65 -7.07
C SER A 61 6.56 -21.55 -6.02
N HIS A 62 5.45 -21.30 -5.32
CA HIS A 62 5.32 -20.29 -4.28
C HIS A 62 5.43 -20.93 -2.90
N ASP A 63 5.75 -20.13 -1.88
CA ASP A 63 5.96 -20.60 -0.51
C ASP A 63 4.70 -20.42 0.35
N PHE A 64 3.98 -19.31 0.14
CA PHE A 64 2.74 -19.03 0.85
C PHE A 64 1.64 -18.58 -0.10
N GLU A 65 0.41 -18.94 0.21
CA GLU A 65 -0.77 -18.50 -0.52
C GLU A 65 -1.84 -17.99 0.46
N HIS A 66 -2.39 -16.80 0.23
CA HIS A 66 -3.48 -16.28 1.04
C HIS A 66 -4.80 -16.96 0.65
N LYS A 67 -5.50 -17.55 1.63
CA LYS A 67 -6.70 -18.35 1.40
C LYS A 67 -7.86 -17.58 0.74
N ASP A 68 -8.10 -16.34 1.17
CA ASP A 68 -9.21 -15.53 0.63
C ASP A 68 -8.88 -14.80 -0.67
N THR A 69 -7.67 -14.22 -0.80
CA THR A 69 -7.29 -13.38 -1.94
C THR A 69 -6.54 -14.15 -3.03
N GLY A 70 -6.07 -15.38 -2.75
CA GLY A 70 -5.24 -16.18 -3.66
C GLY A 70 -3.86 -15.58 -3.93
N LYS A 71 -3.40 -14.63 -3.09
CA LYS A 71 -2.10 -13.98 -3.28
C LYS A 71 -0.98 -14.95 -2.91
N ALA A 72 -0.13 -15.25 -3.88
CA ALA A 72 1.09 -16.02 -3.68
C ALA A 72 2.26 -15.14 -3.23
N LEU A 73 3.08 -15.67 -2.32
CA LEU A 73 4.31 -15.06 -1.83
C LEU A 73 5.48 -16.03 -2.01
N TRP A 74 6.63 -15.49 -2.39
CA TRP A 74 7.87 -16.23 -2.59
C TRP A 74 8.94 -15.74 -1.61
N LEU A 75 9.56 -16.64 -0.85
CA LEU A 75 10.67 -16.32 0.03
C LEU A 75 11.84 -15.67 -0.73
N SER A 76 12.01 -15.99 -2.01
CA SER A 76 13.02 -15.37 -2.87
C SER A 76 12.80 -13.87 -3.10
N SER A 77 11.55 -13.40 -3.09
CA SER A 77 11.20 -11.97 -3.16
C SER A 77 10.93 -11.36 -1.79
N SER A 78 11.13 -12.13 -0.71
CA SER A 78 10.87 -11.66 0.63
C SER A 78 11.93 -10.65 1.10
N PRO A 79 11.53 -9.58 1.80
CA PRO A 79 12.47 -8.68 2.43
C PRO A 79 13.19 -9.36 3.60
N SER A 80 14.43 -8.97 3.86
CA SER A 80 15.35 -9.66 4.80
C SER A 80 14.78 -9.90 6.20
N TRP A 81 13.96 -8.97 6.72
CA TRP A 81 13.34 -9.07 8.04
C TRP A 81 12.32 -10.22 8.17
N VAL A 82 11.79 -10.72 7.05
CA VAL A 82 10.81 -11.81 7.04
C VAL A 82 11.44 -13.10 7.54
N PHE A 83 12.71 -13.36 7.21
CA PHE A 83 13.43 -14.55 7.67
C PHE A 83 13.59 -14.60 9.19
N GLU A 84 13.64 -13.45 9.87
CA GLU A 84 13.73 -13.37 11.33
C GLU A 84 12.39 -13.56 12.04
N LYS A 85 11.28 -13.28 11.34
CA LYS A 85 9.93 -13.28 11.91
C LYS A 85 9.12 -14.52 11.55
N LEU A 86 9.49 -15.21 10.46
CA LEU A 86 8.77 -16.39 10.03
C LEU A 86 9.01 -17.56 11.00
N PRO A 87 7.95 -18.33 11.32
CA PRO A 87 8.14 -19.59 12.01
C PRO A 87 8.92 -20.56 11.12
N PRO A 88 9.70 -21.47 11.74
CA PRO A 88 10.41 -22.51 11.00
C PRO A 88 9.45 -23.30 10.12
N ALA A 89 9.91 -23.73 8.95
CA ALA A 89 9.12 -24.58 8.06
C ALA A 89 8.67 -25.82 8.83
N LYS A 90 7.38 -26.18 8.72
CA LYS A 90 6.86 -27.36 9.39
C LYS A 90 7.61 -28.58 8.81
N PRO A 91 8.26 -29.40 9.65
CA PRO A 91 8.84 -30.64 9.16
C PRO A 91 7.72 -31.52 8.58
N LEU A 92 8.00 -32.12 7.43
CA LEU A 92 7.13 -33.08 6.74
C LEU A 92 6.74 -34.25 7.66
#